data_AF-A0A951LM94-F1
#
_entry.id   AF-A0A951LM94-F1
#
_cell.length_a   1.000
_cell.length_b   1.000
_cell.length_c   1.000
_cell.angle_alpha   90.00
_cell.angle_beta   90.00
_cell.angle_gamma   90.00
#
_symmetry.space_group_name_H-M   'P 1'
#
loop_
_entity.id
_entity.type
_entity.pdbx_description
1 polymer ?
#
loop_
_entity_poly.entity_id
_entity_poly.type
_entity_poly.pdbx_seq_one_letter_code
_entity_poly.pdbx_strand_id
1 'polypeptide(L)'
;MGAPERPPLALRLLLLAGLVAFAGLDHNPLVRFEAWAGLSPAPLERFFGLRGPFSGMTEASYRLVHLDLAGSLRANVLTVPLLAAAAWCLVLWTAPRLRTRGQEYLFLGGAVVAAAINNLSAAWLQSA
;
A
#
# COMPACT_ATOMS: atom_id res chain seq x y z
N MET A 1 23.23 -11.83 -15.64
CA MET A 1 22.16 -10.88 -16.03
C MET A 1 22.63 -9.49 -15.63
N GLY A 2 22.91 -8.62 -16.60
CA GLY A 2 23.37 -7.25 -16.31
C GLY A 2 22.37 -6.50 -15.43
N ALA A 3 22.84 -5.66 -14.51
CA ALA A 3 21.95 -4.82 -13.73
C ALA A 3 21.11 -3.98 -14.71
N PRO A 4 19.77 -3.94 -14.58
CA PRO A 4 18.94 -3.12 -15.46
C PRO A 4 19.42 -1.68 -15.37
N GLU A 5 19.74 -1.07 -16.52
CA GLU A 5 20.14 0.34 -16.56
C GLU A 5 19.08 1.19 -15.86
N ARG A 6 19.56 2.14 -15.04
CA ARG A 6 18.68 3.02 -14.30
C ARG A 6 18.01 3.97 -15.29
N PRO A 7 16.66 3.95 -15.43
CA PRO A 7 15.99 4.82 -16.38
C PRO A 7 16.19 6.30 -16.03
N PRO A 8 16.08 7.20 -17.02
CA PRO A 8 16.11 8.64 -16.80
C PRO A 8 15.12 9.07 -15.71
N LEU A 9 15.44 10.13 -14.96
CA LEU A 9 14.55 10.64 -13.90
C LEU A 9 13.17 11.00 -14.46
N ALA A 10 13.11 11.62 -15.63
CA ALA A 10 11.87 11.96 -16.30
C ALA A 10 10.95 10.75 -16.50
N LEU A 11 11.51 9.60 -16.92
CA LEU A 11 10.72 8.38 -17.10
C LEU A 11 10.18 7.84 -15.77
N ARG A 12 10.98 7.90 -14.69
CA ARG A 12 10.55 7.48 -13.36
C ARG A 12 9.43 8.36 -12.80
N LEU A 13 9.52 9.67 -13.01
CA LEU A 13 8.47 10.61 -12.63
C LEU A 13 7.22 10.42 -13.48
N LEU A 14 7.36 10.14 -14.79
CA LEU A 14 6.25 9.82 -15.66
C LEU A 14 5.56 8.50 -15.26
N LEU A 15 6.33 7.48 -14.87
CA LEU A 15 5.80 6.24 -14.31
C LEU A 15 5.04 6.50 -13.00
N LEU A 16 5.60 7.32 -12.10
CA LEU A 16 4.93 7.69 -10.85
C LEU A 16 3.60 8.43 -11.12
N ALA A 17 3.62 9.41 -12.02
CA ALA A 17 2.42 10.14 -12.43
C ALA A 17 1.37 9.21 -13.08
N GLY A 18 1.81 8.25 -13.90
CA GLY A 18 0.95 7.22 -14.48
C GLY A 18 0.31 6.32 -13.43
N LEU A 19 1.05 5.93 -12.39
CA LEU A 19 0.52 5.15 -11.27
C LEU A 19 -0.51 5.95 -10.45
N VAL A 20 -0.24 7.24 -10.20
CA VAL A 20 -1.20 8.14 -9.53
C VAL A 20 -2.48 8.27 -10.35
N ALA A 21 -2.36 8.52 -11.66
CA ALA A 21 -3.50 8.61 -12.55
C ALA A 21 -4.30 7.29 -12.58
N PHE A 22 -3.61 6.15 -12.62
CA PHE A 22 -4.24 4.83 -12.59
C PHE A 22 -4.98 4.57 -11.27
N ALA A 23 -4.40 4.96 -10.13
CA ALA A 23 -5.03 4.85 -8.82
C ALA A 23 -6.28 5.75 -8.68
N GLY A 24 -6.33 6.87 -9.43
CA GLY A 24 -7.46 7.79 -9.46
C GLY A 24 -8.63 7.36 -10.36
N LEU A 25 -8.55 6.20 -11.04
CA LEU A 25 -9.64 5.73 -11.90
C LEU A 25 -10.83 5.25 -11.06
N ASP A 26 -12.02 5.83 -11.29
CA ASP A 26 -13.28 5.43 -10.63
C ASP A 26 -13.58 3.93 -10.77
N HIS A 27 -13.19 3.33 -11.90
CA HIS A 27 -13.44 1.93 -12.21
C HIS A 27 -12.13 1.18 -12.39
N ASN A 28 -11.25 1.31 -11.39
CA ASN A 28 -9.92 0.69 -11.43
C ASN A 28 -10.05 -0.83 -11.70
N PRO A 29 -9.48 -1.33 -12.81
CA PRO A 29 -9.64 -2.73 -13.20
C PRO A 29 -8.97 -3.69 -12.22
N LEU A 30 -7.90 -3.27 -11.53
CA LEU A 30 -7.26 -4.09 -10.49
C LEU A 30 -8.17 -4.26 -9.28
N VAL A 31 -8.82 -3.18 -8.82
CA VAL A 31 -9.76 -3.25 -7.69
C VAL A 31 -10.97 -4.12 -8.03
N ARG A 32 -11.50 -3.99 -9.26
CA ARG A 32 -12.59 -4.86 -9.73
C ARG A 32 -12.16 -6.32 -9.83
N PHE A 33 -10.93 -6.58 -10.26
CA PHE A 33 -10.37 -7.93 -10.30
C PHE A 33 -10.21 -8.52 -8.89
N GLU A 34 -9.68 -7.76 -7.94
CA GLU A 34 -9.56 -8.20 -6.53
C GLU A 34 -10.92 -8.53 -5.92
N ALA A 35 -11.94 -7.70 -6.18
CA ALA A 35 -13.31 -7.95 -5.74
C ALA A 35 -13.91 -9.20 -6.40
N TRP A 36 -13.71 -9.36 -7.71
CA TRP A 36 -14.20 -10.53 -8.46
C TRP A 36 -13.51 -11.82 -8.03
N ALA A 37 -12.20 -11.80 -7.82
CA ALA A 37 -11.41 -12.93 -7.34
C ALA A 37 -11.67 -13.24 -5.84
N GLY A 38 -12.48 -12.43 -5.15
CA GLY A 38 -12.77 -12.59 -3.74
C GLY A 38 -11.54 -12.42 -2.84
N LEU A 39 -10.48 -11.77 -3.35
CA LEU A 39 -9.25 -11.47 -2.61
C LEU A 39 -9.46 -10.37 -1.57
N SER A 40 -10.55 -9.59 -1.72
CA SER A 40 -11.02 -8.60 -0.78
C SER A 40 -12.44 -8.94 -0.28
N PRO A 41 -12.71 -8.89 1.05
CA PRO A 41 -11.74 -8.76 2.12
C PRO A 41 -10.86 -10.02 2.23
N ALA A 42 -9.63 -9.85 2.73
CA ALA A 42 -8.65 -10.93 2.84
C ALA A 42 -9.20 -12.11 3.68
N PRO A 43 -8.78 -13.36 3.44
CA PRO A 43 -9.30 -14.53 4.17
C PRO A 43 -9.23 -14.37 5.69
N LEU A 44 -8.13 -13.81 6.22
CA LEU A 44 -7.98 -13.56 7.65
C LEU A 44 -8.99 -12.53 8.19
N GLU A 45 -9.34 -11.53 7.40
CA GLU A 45 -10.34 -10.53 7.77
C GLU A 45 -11.74 -11.14 7.75
N ARG A 46 -12.03 -12.04 6.80
CA ARG A 46 -13.30 -12.79 6.75
C ARG A 46 -13.49 -13.73 7.93
N PHE A 47 -12.45 -14.46 8.33
CA PHE A 47 -12.58 -15.50 9.36
C PHE A 47 -12.36 -14.98 10.79
N PHE A 48 -11.46 -14.01 10.98
CA PHE A 48 -11.07 -13.55 12.32
C PHE A 48 -11.44 -12.09 12.59
N GLY A 49 -11.98 -11.36 11.60
CA GLY A 49 -12.24 -9.93 11.73
C GLY A 49 -10.96 -9.08 11.86
N LEU A 50 -9.79 -9.68 11.61
CA LEU A 50 -8.49 -9.01 11.74
C LEU A 50 -8.07 -8.41 10.42
N ARG A 51 -7.83 -7.09 10.42
CA ARG A 51 -7.34 -6.37 9.24
C ARG A 51 -5.86 -6.66 9.04
N GLY A 52 -5.47 -7.02 7.83
CA GLY A 52 -4.05 -7.05 7.46
C GLY A 52 -3.45 -5.64 7.36
N PRO A 53 -2.12 -5.51 7.24
CA PRO A 53 -1.47 -4.21 7.04
C PRO A 53 -1.89 -3.54 5.72
N PHE A 54 -2.31 -4.33 4.73
CA PHE A 54 -2.77 -3.86 3.41
C PHE A 54 -4.30 -3.79 3.28
N SER A 55 -5.07 -4.15 4.31
CA SER A 55 -6.53 -4.09 4.25
C SER A 55 -7.00 -2.63 4.12
N GLY A 56 -7.86 -2.35 3.14
CA GLY A 56 -8.35 -1.00 2.85
C GLY A 56 -7.35 -0.09 2.12
N MET A 57 -6.19 -0.60 1.70
CA MET A 57 -5.16 0.22 1.05
C MET A 57 -5.57 0.75 -0.32
N THR A 58 -6.34 -0.02 -1.09
CA THR A 58 -6.85 0.40 -2.39
C THR A 58 -7.81 1.58 -2.27
N GLU A 59 -8.78 1.48 -1.35
CA GLU A 59 -9.70 2.57 -1.01
C GLU A 59 -8.95 3.80 -0.47
N ALA A 60 -8.00 3.58 0.44
CA ALA A 60 -7.20 4.66 1.01
C ALA A 60 -6.36 5.38 -0.06
N SER A 61 -5.81 4.64 -1.02
CA SER A 61 -5.03 5.19 -2.13
C SER A 61 -5.92 6.02 -3.06
N TYR A 62 -7.10 5.51 -3.41
CA TYR A 62 -8.08 6.22 -4.24
C TYR A 62 -8.50 7.56 -3.60
N ARG A 63 -8.83 7.56 -2.31
CA ARG A 63 -9.17 8.77 -1.55
C ARG A 63 -8.02 9.76 -1.49
N LEU A 64 -6.80 9.27 -1.30
CA LEU A 64 -5.60 10.11 -1.26
C LEU A 64 -5.37 10.83 -2.59
N VAL A 65 -5.57 10.15 -3.72
CA VAL A 65 -5.48 10.78 -5.06
C VAL A 65 -6.54 11.86 -5.26
N HIS A 66 -7.71 11.70 -4.65
CA HIS A 66 -8.79 12.69 -4.61
C HIS A 66 -8.63 13.75 -3.51
N LEU A 67 -7.46 13.81 -2.86
CA LEU A 67 -7.12 14.76 -1.80
C LEU A 67 -7.97 14.61 -0.51
N ASP A 68 -8.69 13.49 -0.34
CA ASP A 68 -9.39 13.13 0.91
C ASP A 68 -8.41 12.43 1.86
N LEU A 69 -7.54 13.21 2.49
CA LEU A 69 -6.54 12.69 3.45
C LEU A 69 -7.22 12.05 4.68
N ALA A 70 -8.29 12.66 5.19
CA ALA A 70 -8.98 12.16 6.38
C ALA A 70 -9.63 10.80 6.11
N GLY A 71 -10.35 10.66 4.99
CA GLY A 71 -10.93 9.40 4.58
C GLY A 71 -9.88 8.36 4.21
N SER A 72 -8.75 8.77 3.62
CA SER A 72 -7.61 7.88 3.36
C SER A 72 -7.06 7.26 4.65
N LEU A 73 -6.82 8.08 5.68
CA LEU A 73 -6.33 7.63 6.98
C LEU A 73 -7.34 6.72 7.70
N ARG A 74 -8.64 7.01 7.57
CA ARG A 74 -9.72 6.15 8.10
C ARG A 74 -9.79 4.80 7.40
N ALA A 75 -9.54 4.76 6.10
CA ALA A 75 -9.53 3.52 5.33
C ALA A 75 -8.31 2.65 5.69
N ASN A 76 -7.11 3.25 5.71
CA ASN A 76 -5.87 2.61 6.15
C ASN A 76 -4.77 3.66 6.44
N VAL A 77 -4.37 3.79 7.71
CA VAL A 77 -3.38 4.77 8.21
C VAL A 77 -1.98 4.56 7.63
N LEU A 78 -1.65 3.34 7.21
CA LEU A 78 -0.34 2.98 6.67
C LEU A 78 -0.18 3.35 5.20
N THR A 79 -1.26 3.69 4.50
CA THR A 79 -1.25 3.97 3.07
C THR A 79 -0.30 5.11 2.73
N VAL A 80 -0.39 6.24 3.45
CA VAL A 80 0.46 7.41 3.22
C VAL A 80 1.96 7.08 3.36
N PRO A 81 2.44 6.52 4.49
CA PRO A 81 3.87 6.19 4.62
C PRO A 81 4.32 5.09 3.65
N LEU A 82 3.49 4.09 3.34
CA LEU A 82 3.85 3.03 2.39
C LEU A 82 3.94 3.54 0.96
N LEU A 83 2.98 4.35 0.51
CA LEU A 83 3.03 4.95 -0.83
C LEU A 83 4.19 5.94 -0.94
N ALA A 84 4.49 6.71 0.11
CA ALA A 84 5.67 7.57 0.13
C ALA A 84 6.97 6.77 0.00
N ALA A 85 7.10 5.67 0.75
CA ALA A 85 8.26 4.78 0.65
C ALA A 85 8.37 4.10 -0.73
N ALA A 86 7.23 3.69 -1.32
CA ALA A 86 7.19 3.12 -2.66
C ALA A 86 7.55 4.14 -3.74
N ALA A 87 7.02 5.36 -3.65
CA ALA A 87 7.39 6.46 -4.54
C ALA A 87 8.87 6.78 -4.43
N TRP A 88 9.42 6.83 -3.22
CA TRP A 88 10.85 7.02 -2.98
C TRP A 88 11.69 5.91 -3.61
N CYS A 89 11.28 4.65 -3.45
CA CYS A 89 11.94 3.50 -4.08
C CYS A 89 11.90 3.58 -5.62
N LEU A 90 10.77 4.00 -6.20
CA LEU A 90 10.62 4.17 -7.64
C LEU A 90 11.48 5.31 -8.18
N VAL A 91 11.47 6.47 -7.50
CA VAL A 91 12.30 7.62 -7.84
C VAL A 91 13.77 7.26 -7.71
N LEU A 92 14.18 6.52 -6.67
CA LEU A 92 15.56 6.05 -6.55
C LEU A 92 15.87 4.86 -7.45
N TRP A 93 14.88 4.22 -8.07
CA TRP A 93 15.03 2.97 -8.82
C TRP A 93 15.72 1.87 -7.99
N THR A 94 15.36 1.82 -6.71
CA THR A 94 15.90 0.85 -5.75
C THR A 94 14.77 -0.04 -5.27
N ALA A 95 14.88 -1.33 -5.55
CA ALA A 95 13.99 -2.31 -4.94
C ALA A 95 14.54 -2.71 -3.56
N PRO A 96 13.74 -2.64 -2.48
CA PRO A 96 14.15 -3.18 -1.20
C PRO A 96 14.40 -4.68 -1.37
N ARG A 97 15.60 -5.16 -1.00
CA ARG A 97 15.96 -6.57 -1.06
C ARG A 97 16.29 -7.06 0.33
N LEU A 98 15.61 -8.12 0.76
CA LEU A 98 15.96 -8.85 1.98
C LEU A 98 17.09 -9.81 1.61
N ARG A 99 18.29 -9.55 2.15
CA ARG A 99 19.50 -10.36 1.91
C ARG A 99 19.94 -11.13 3.14
N THR A 100 19.52 -10.72 4.33
CA THR A 100 19.94 -11.33 5.59
C THR A 100 18.75 -11.80 6.40
N ARG A 101 18.94 -12.82 7.25
CA ARG A 101 17.92 -13.28 8.22
C ARG A 101 17.44 -12.15 9.14
N GLY A 102 18.35 -11.25 9.55
CA GLY A 102 17.98 -10.07 10.33
C GLY A 102 17.00 -9.16 9.59
N GLN A 103 17.20 -8.94 8.28
CA GLN A 103 16.27 -8.16 7.46
C GLN A 103 14.91 -8.87 7.29
N GLU A 104 14.90 -10.19 7.17
CA GLU A 104 13.65 -10.98 7.16
C GLU A 104 12.87 -10.83 8.46
N TYR A 105 13.55 -10.94 9.62
CA TYR A 105 12.90 -10.75 10.92
C TYR A 105 12.40 -9.33 11.14
N LEU A 106 13.17 -8.32 10.70
CA LEU A 106 12.73 -6.92 10.75
C LEU A 106 11.52 -6.68 9.85
N PHE A 107 11.50 -7.25 8.65
CA PHE A 107 10.36 -7.16 7.75
C PHE A 107 9.12 -7.85 8.35
N LEU A 108 9.28 -9.08 8.86
CA LEU A 108 8.19 -9.83 9.47
C LEU A 108 7.65 -9.13 10.72
N GLY A 109 8.53 -8.74 11.64
CA GLY A 109 8.16 -8.00 12.84
C GLY A 109 7.51 -6.66 12.50
N GLY A 110 8.06 -5.93 11.52
CA GLY A 110 7.47 -4.71 11.00
C GLY A 110 6.08 -4.92 10.41
N ALA A 111 5.85 -6.00 9.67
CA ALA A 111 4.54 -6.34 9.13
C ALA A 111 3.51 -6.66 10.22
N VAL A 112 3.93 -7.35 11.30
CA VAL A 112 3.09 -7.61 12.48
C VAL A 112 2.73 -6.32 13.20
N VAL A 113 3.72 -5.44 13.44
CA VAL A 113 3.50 -4.13 14.06
C VAL A 113 2.58 -3.27 13.19
N ALA A 114 2.79 -3.25 11.88
CA ALA A 114 1.94 -2.56 10.92
C ALA A 114 0.49 -3.08 10.98
N ALA A 115 0.30 -4.40 10.99
CA ALA A 115 -1.02 -4.99 11.16
C ALA A 115 -1.68 -4.54 12.47
N ALA A 116 -0.93 -4.56 13.59
CA ALA A 116 -1.43 -4.10 14.88
C ALA A 116 -1.85 -2.61 14.84
N ILE A 117 -1.01 -1.74 14.27
CA ILE A 117 -1.33 -0.31 14.08
C ILE A 117 -2.61 -0.15 13.24
N ASN A 118 -2.75 -0.89 12.15
CA ASN A 118 -3.93 -0.77 11.27
C ASN A 118 -5.22 -1.21 11.99
N ASN A 119 -5.17 -2.24 12.83
CA ASN A 119 -6.32 -2.66 13.64
C ASN A 119 -6.65 -1.66 14.76
N LEU A 120 -5.64 -1.20 15.49
CA LEU A 120 -5.82 -0.25 16.59
C LEU A 120 -6.33 1.11 16.10
N SER A 121 -5.78 1.62 15.00
CA SER A 121 -6.24 2.87 14.39
C SER A 121 -7.66 2.75 13.86
N ALA A 122 -8.04 1.63 13.24
CA ALA A 122 -9.41 1.39 12.82
C ALA A 122 -10.38 1.38 14.01
N ALA A 123 -10.04 0.71 15.11
CA ALA A 123 -10.85 0.69 16.31
C ALA A 123 -11.01 2.10 16.92
N TRP A 124 -9.92 2.86 16.99
CA TRP A 124 -9.91 4.21 17.56
C TRP A 124 -10.71 5.21 16.70
N LEU A 125 -10.50 5.19 15.38
CA LEU A 125 -11.18 6.10 14.45
C LEU A 125 -12.67 5.79 14.25
N GLN A 126 -13.14 4.59 14.61
CA GLN A 126 -14.56 4.25 14.63
C GLN A 126 -15.26 4.69 15.93
N SER A 127 -14.49 4.92 17.01
CA SER A 127 -14.99 5.38 18.30
C SER A 127 -15.02 6.91 18.47
N ALA A 128 -14.45 7.64 17.51
CA ALA A 128 -14.32 9.10 17.50
C ALA A 128 -15.18 9.74 16.41
#